data_AF-A0A388S9R3-F1
#
_entry.id   AF-A0A388S9R3-F1
#
_cell.length_a   1.000
_cell.length_b   1.000
_cell.length_c   1.000
_cell.angle_alpha   90.00
_cell.angle_beta   90.00
_cell.angle_gamma   90.00
#
_symmetry.space_group_name_H-M   'P 1'
#
loop_
_entity.id
_entity.type
_entity.pdbx_description
1 polymer ?
#
loop_
_entity_poly.entity_id
_entity_poly.type
_entity_poly.pdbx_seq_one_letter_code
_entity_poly.pdbx_strand_id
1 'polypeptide(L)'
;MALFSESKLKKLRYPYNTARMVSLVKAIETSDAGGKYWSKTEAEEITAELSRETTPGSKASDFIQKRAALAFSRMSKRSPTLLTMKLNYGSRSLVALCLILGSYLLGAFGERFLSTGAEINLFSPIYLFIFGWSLFLYAALIILELVSIVRRRHIEFPLRTTLAKLSDGLFAPKIITSGIRQAFLKIWTPTVLRLSQFRIARILHWAFLAFTAGVISSIIVRGLGHNYLIGWDIVGLHNSPDNVCDIFNTLFGWIPAALNLGPLPDVNTVAAMRLDRLQDAATTSAAAAAAFAPAASWLPRLFILYGVVVLIPRLLLILWDTIGIQIRSERLPFEMDGYFADILRTAEAAVAGAAAATAAAAETVHEAAASDVKDAVEVKPDEESGKQS
;
A
#
# COMPACT_ATOMS: atom_id res chain seq x y z
N MET A 1 8.39 37.52 14.05
CA MET A 1 8.82 36.12 13.74
C MET A 1 7.57 35.34 13.37
N ALA A 2 7.56 34.54 12.30
CA ALA A 2 6.35 33.80 11.90
C ALA A 2 6.00 32.73 12.97
N LEU A 3 4.72 32.59 13.30
CA LEU A 3 4.28 31.62 14.31
C LEU A 3 4.54 30.18 13.83
N PHE A 4 4.30 29.91 12.54
CA PHE A 4 4.50 28.60 11.96
C PHE A 4 5.58 28.57 10.88
N SER A 5 6.53 27.63 11.02
CA SER A 5 7.34 27.19 9.89
C SER A 5 6.50 26.26 8.99
N GLU A 6 6.88 26.13 7.71
CA GLU A 6 6.20 25.25 6.73
C GLU A 6 4.79 25.67 6.30
N SER A 7 4.23 26.78 6.82
CA SER A 7 2.89 27.25 6.47
C SER A 7 2.69 27.55 4.98
N LYS A 8 3.78 27.90 4.27
CA LYS A 8 3.78 28.12 2.81
C LYS A 8 4.02 26.86 1.98
N LEU A 9 4.25 25.70 2.60
CA LEU A 9 4.46 24.46 1.84
C LEU A 9 3.16 24.04 1.16
N LYS A 10 3.27 23.66 -0.11
CA LYS A 10 2.13 23.12 -0.88
C LYS A 10 1.65 21.76 -0.34
N LYS A 11 2.54 21.00 0.32
CA LYS A 11 2.26 19.66 0.83
C LYS A 11 2.92 19.42 2.18
N LEU A 12 2.14 18.97 3.14
CA LEU A 12 2.63 18.42 4.41
C LEU A 12 2.80 16.90 4.30
N ARG A 13 3.58 16.31 5.19
CA ARG A 13 3.82 14.86 5.21
C ARG A 13 3.47 14.29 6.57
N TYR A 14 2.60 13.28 6.58
CA TYR A 14 2.17 12.62 7.80
C TYR A 14 2.36 11.09 7.71
N PRO A 15 2.64 10.41 8.84
CA PRO A 15 2.48 8.97 8.94
C PRO A 15 1.03 8.54 8.70
N TYR A 16 0.82 7.32 8.22
CA TYR A 16 -0.49 6.78 7.81
C TYR A 16 -1.61 6.99 8.82
N ASN A 17 -1.37 6.67 10.09
CA ASN A 17 -2.39 6.80 11.13
C ASN A 17 -2.72 8.29 11.39
N THR A 18 -1.72 9.16 11.39
CA THR A 18 -1.90 10.61 11.54
C THR A 18 -2.65 11.19 10.34
N ALA A 19 -2.24 10.86 9.12
CA ALA A 19 -2.89 11.31 7.89
C ALA A 19 -4.37 10.92 7.88
N ARG A 20 -4.67 9.67 8.28
CA ARG A 20 -6.05 9.16 8.35
C ARG A 20 -6.89 9.93 9.37
N MET A 21 -6.33 10.20 10.54
CA MET A 21 -6.99 10.97 11.60
C MET A 21 -7.26 12.41 11.14
N VAL A 22 -6.26 13.08 10.55
CA VAL A 22 -6.39 14.44 10.01
C VAL A 22 -7.45 14.49 8.90
N SER A 23 -7.43 13.54 7.96
CA SER A 23 -8.48 13.42 6.93
C SER A 23 -9.87 13.22 7.53
N LEU A 24 -9.98 12.44 8.60
CA LEU A 24 -11.25 12.16 9.24
C LEU A 24 -11.82 13.39 9.96
N VAL A 25 -10.99 14.08 10.75
CA VAL A 25 -11.38 15.33 11.43
C VAL A 25 -11.83 16.36 10.40
N LYS A 26 -11.04 16.56 9.34
CA LYS A 26 -11.42 17.45 8.24
C LYS A 26 -12.74 17.06 7.59
N ALA A 27 -12.98 15.77 7.34
CA ALA A 27 -14.22 15.30 6.76
C ALA A 27 -15.44 15.59 7.66
N ILE A 28 -15.30 15.42 8.98
CA ILE A 28 -16.35 15.72 9.95
C ILE A 28 -16.62 17.23 9.97
N GLU A 29 -15.58 18.05 10.15
CA GLU A 29 -15.70 19.52 10.22
C GLU A 29 -16.29 20.15 8.93
N THR A 30 -16.04 19.54 7.77
CA THR A 30 -16.53 20.07 6.47
C THR A 30 -17.90 19.55 6.04
N SER A 31 -18.39 18.45 6.63
CA SER A 31 -19.65 17.81 6.19
C SER A 31 -20.72 17.69 7.27
N ASP A 32 -20.40 17.93 8.54
CA ASP A 32 -21.37 17.96 9.63
C ASP A 32 -22.09 19.32 9.70
N ALA A 33 -22.91 19.58 8.68
CA ALA A 33 -23.63 20.86 8.53
C ALA A 33 -24.60 21.17 9.70
N GLY A 34 -25.03 20.15 10.45
CA GLY A 34 -25.97 20.29 11.57
C GLY A 34 -25.31 20.34 12.95
N GLY A 35 -23.97 20.29 13.04
CA GLY A 35 -23.25 20.28 14.31
C GLY A 35 -23.58 19.08 15.21
N LYS A 36 -24.02 17.96 14.62
CA LYS A 36 -24.54 16.80 15.37
C LYS A 36 -23.42 16.09 16.12
N TYR A 37 -22.24 16.03 15.53
CA TYR A 37 -21.05 15.36 16.05
C TYR A 37 -19.97 16.36 16.46
N TRP A 38 -19.97 17.56 15.87
CA TRP A 38 -18.95 18.58 16.11
C TRP A 38 -19.46 19.99 15.87
N SER A 39 -19.19 20.94 16.78
CA SER A 39 -19.56 22.35 16.60
C SER A 39 -18.39 23.21 16.09
N LYS A 40 -18.71 24.32 15.41
CA LYS A 40 -17.68 25.31 14.99
C LYS A 40 -17.02 26.00 16.17
N THR A 41 -17.78 26.27 17.24
CA THR A 41 -17.27 26.90 18.46
C THR A 41 -16.21 26.02 19.13
N GLU A 42 -16.46 24.71 19.27
CA GLU A 42 -15.47 23.76 19.79
C GLU A 42 -14.20 23.70 18.91
N ALA A 43 -14.37 23.84 17.59
CA ALA A 43 -13.26 23.87 16.63
C ALA A 43 -12.36 25.11 16.82
N GLU A 44 -12.96 26.27 17.11
CA GLU A 44 -12.26 27.53 17.40
C GLU A 44 -11.60 27.50 18.78
N GLU A 45 -12.29 27.00 19.81
CA GLU A 45 -11.76 26.85 21.18
C GLU A 45 -10.49 26.01 21.20
N ILE A 46 -10.49 24.85 20.54
CA ILE A 46 -9.31 23.96 20.45
C ILE A 46 -8.16 24.66 19.72
N THR A 47 -8.48 25.42 18.69
CA THR A 47 -7.47 26.17 17.94
C THR A 47 -6.86 27.24 18.84
N ALA A 48 -7.67 28.00 19.56
CA ALA A 48 -7.22 29.04 20.49
C ALA A 48 -6.40 28.45 21.67
N GLU A 49 -6.86 27.35 22.26
CA GLU A 49 -6.18 26.62 23.34
C GLU A 49 -4.76 26.20 22.92
N LEU A 50 -4.64 25.50 21.79
CA LEU A 50 -3.34 25.06 21.29
C LEU A 50 -2.46 26.21 20.79
N SER A 51 -3.07 27.30 20.31
CA SER A 51 -2.32 28.47 19.85
C SER A 51 -1.59 29.16 21.00
N ARG A 52 -2.19 29.19 22.20
CA ARG A 52 -1.55 29.74 23.41
C ARG A 52 -0.33 28.93 23.84
N GLU A 53 -0.34 27.62 23.60
CA GLU A 53 0.78 26.72 23.92
C GLU A 53 1.85 26.66 22.80
N THR A 54 1.58 27.29 21.66
CA THR A 54 2.45 27.21 20.49
C THR A 54 3.56 28.26 20.55
N THR A 55 4.81 27.81 20.47
CA THR A 55 5.97 28.70 20.42
C THR A 55 6.22 29.22 18.99
N PRO A 56 6.74 30.44 18.81
CA PRO A 56 7.12 30.96 17.50
C PRO A 56 8.11 30.06 16.77
N GLY A 57 7.89 29.83 15.48
CA GLY A 57 8.72 28.93 14.67
C GLY A 57 8.35 27.45 14.76
N SER A 58 7.24 27.11 15.44
CA SER A 58 6.70 25.74 15.49
C SER A 58 6.32 25.24 14.10
N LYS A 59 6.47 23.94 13.84
CA LYS A 59 6.07 23.37 12.54
C LYS A 59 4.54 23.35 12.40
N ALA A 60 4.05 23.85 11.26
CA ALA A 60 2.63 23.77 10.91
C ALA A 60 2.08 22.33 10.96
N SER A 61 2.89 21.33 10.55
CA SER A 61 2.51 19.91 10.61
C SER A 61 2.19 19.46 12.03
N ASP A 62 3.01 19.87 12.99
CA ASP A 62 2.93 19.39 14.36
C ASP A 62 1.73 20.04 15.07
N PHE A 63 1.47 21.32 14.78
CA PHE A 63 0.27 22.01 15.25
C PHE A 63 -1.01 21.35 14.70
N ILE A 64 -1.10 21.12 13.39
CA ILE A 64 -2.26 20.49 12.76
C ILE A 64 -2.47 19.07 13.31
N GLN A 65 -1.40 18.32 13.51
CA GLN A 65 -1.46 16.99 14.11
C GLN A 65 -2.02 17.04 15.54
N LYS A 66 -1.49 17.93 16.40
CA LYS A 66 -1.97 18.10 17.78
C LYS A 66 -3.43 18.53 17.82
N ARG A 67 -3.82 19.49 16.98
CA ARG A 67 -5.21 19.95 16.84
C ARG A 67 -6.14 18.81 16.44
N ALA A 68 -5.77 18.06 15.41
CA ALA A 68 -6.55 16.93 14.96
C ALA A 68 -6.66 15.83 16.03
N ALA A 69 -5.59 15.58 16.80
CA ALA A 69 -5.61 14.61 17.90
C ALA A 69 -6.56 15.03 19.03
N LEU A 70 -6.52 16.31 19.43
CA LEU A 70 -7.40 16.84 20.47
C LEU A 70 -8.86 16.87 20.02
N ALA A 71 -9.11 17.32 18.79
CA ALA A 71 -10.44 17.30 18.18
C ALA A 71 -11.00 15.87 18.13
N PHE A 72 -10.22 14.92 17.62
CA PHE A 72 -10.62 13.51 17.57
C PHE A 72 -10.89 12.94 18.97
N SER A 73 -10.08 13.28 19.98
CA SER A 73 -10.31 12.85 21.36
C SER A 73 -11.66 13.34 21.89
N ARG A 74 -11.98 14.64 21.73
CA ARG A 74 -13.27 15.21 22.17
C ARG A 74 -14.46 14.62 21.41
N MET A 75 -14.35 14.50 20.08
CA MET A 75 -15.37 13.83 19.25
C MET A 75 -15.63 12.39 19.72
N SER A 76 -14.58 11.63 20.01
CA SER A 76 -14.68 10.23 20.42
C SER A 76 -15.33 10.02 21.78
N LYS A 77 -15.17 10.97 22.71
CA LYS A 77 -15.86 10.95 24.02
C LYS A 77 -17.36 11.13 23.86
N ARG A 78 -17.79 11.99 22.94
CA ARG A 78 -19.21 12.30 22.69
C ARG A 78 -19.91 11.22 21.88
N SER A 79 -19.23 10.60 20.93
CA SER A 79 -19.76 9.50 20.13
C SER A 79 -18.75 8.35 20.03
N PRO A 80 -18.88 7.29 20.87
CA PRO A 80 -17.98 6.15 20.82
C PRO A 80 -18.09 5.38 19.51
N THR A 81 -19.16 5.56 18.74
CA THR A 81 -19.30 5.01 17.39
C THR A 81 -18.24 5.57 16.42
N LEU A 82 -17.61 6.71 16.71
CA LEU A 82 -16.45 7.21 15.96
C LEU A 82 -15.16 6.41 16.27
N LEU A 83 -15.10 5.65 17.36
CA LEU A 83 -13.98 4.76 17.69
C LEU A 83 -14.01 3.48 16.83
N THR A 84 -15.19 2.96 16.52
CA THR A 84 -15.32 1.79 15.61
C THR A 84 -14.81 2.10 14.20
N MET A 85 -14.83 3.38 13.82
CA MET A 85 -14.26 3.96 12.61
C MET A 85 -12.73 3.76 12.51
N LYS A 86 -12.04 3.70 13.65
CA LYS A 86 -10.57 3.53 13.73
C LYS A 86 -10.13 2.08 13.46
N LEU A 87 -11.02 1.10 13.68
CA LEU A 87 -10.64 -0.30 13.99
C LEU A 87 -10.70 -1.34 12.85
N ASN A 88 -11.22 -1.03 11.65
CA ASN A 88 -11.29 -2.04 10.57
C ASN A 88 -9.98 -2.23 9.78
N TYR A 89 -8.87 -2.50 10.48
CA TYR A 89 -7.62 -2.97 9.86
C TYR A 89 -7.69 -4.47 9.50
N GLY A 90 -8.42 -5.27 10.28
CA GLY A 90 -8.48 -6.74 10.12
C GLY A 90 -9.14 -7.22 8.82
N SER A 91 -10.14 -6.50 8.29
CA SER A 91 -10.88 -6.95 7.10
C SER A 91 -10.03 -6.96 5.82
N ARG A 92 -9.09 -6.00 5.68
CA ARG A 92 -8.16 -5.96 4.55
C ARG A 92 -7.18 -7.12 4.58
N SER A 93 -6.70 -7.48 5.77
CA SER A 93 -5.80 -8.62 5.97
C SER A 93 -6.50 -9.95 5.69
N LEU A 94 -7.76 -10.08 6.10
CA LEU A 94 -8.57 -11.29 5.86
C LEU A 94 -8.85 -11.47 4.37
N VAL A 95 -9.28 -10.42 3.65
CA VAL A 95 -9.52 -10.55 2.20
C VAL A 95 -8.24 -10.86 1.45
N ALA A 96 -7.12 -10.23 1.80
CA ALA A 96 -5.82 -10.57 1.23
C ALA A 96 -5.46 -12.05 1.50
N LEU A 97 -5.67 -12.54 2.73
CA LEU A 97 -5.43 -13.93 3.09
C LEU A 97 -6.34 -14.88 2.30
N CYS A 98 -7.65 -14.61 2.22
CA CYS A 98 -8.59 -15.40 1.44
C CYS A 98 -8.24 -15.43 -0.04
N LEU A 99 -7.78 -14.30 -0.60
CA LEU A 99 -7.34 -14.26 -1.99
C LEU A 99 -6.08 -15.10 -2.21
N ILE A 100 -5.10 -15.01 -1.31
CA ILE A 100 -3.86 -15.80 -1.40
C ILE A 100 -4.16 -17.30 -1.24
N LEU A 101 -4.94 -17.67 -0.23
CA LEU A 101 -5.33 -19.06 0.02
C LEU A 101 -6.20 -19.61 -1.11
N GLY A 102 -7.18 -18.83 -1.58
CA GLY A 102 -8.01 -19.19 -2.74
C GLY A 102 -7.17 -19.38 -4.00
N SER A 103 -6.14 -18.56 -4.21
CA SER A 103 -5.21 -18.72 -5.34
C SER A 103 -4.37 -19.99 -5.21
N TYR A 104 -3.87 -20.31 -4.01
CA TYR A 104 -3.16 -21.58 -3.76
C TYR A 104 -4.06 -22.78 -4.06
N LEU A 105 -5.29 -22.79 -3.53
CA LEU A 105 -6.23 -23.88 -3.77
C LEU A 105 -6.57 -23.99 -5.27
N LEU A 106 -6.77 -22.86 -5.95
CA LEU A 106 -7.01 -22.85 -7.38
C LEU A 106 -5.83 -23.43 -8.17
N GLY A 107 -4.59 -23.18 -7.76
CA GLY A 107 -3.40 -23.80 -8.36
C GLY A 107 -3.30 -25.30 -8.05
N ALA A 108 -3.51 -25.69 -6.79
CA ALA A 108 -3.40 -27.06 -6.32
C ALA A 108 -4.44 -28.00 -6.95
N PHE A 109 -5.68 -27.51 -7.11
CA PHE A 109 -6.78 -28.27 -7.68
C PHE A 109 -7.02 -28.00 -9.17
N GLY A 110 -6.49 -26.90 -9.72
CA GLY A 110 -6.73 -26.49 -11.11
C GLY A 110 -6.37 -27.59 -12.11
N GLU A 111 -5.22 -28.25 -11.91
CA GLU A 111 -4.77 -29.32 -12.81
C GLU A 111 -5.65 -30.58 -12.79
N ARG A 112 -6.42 -30.84 -11.72
CA ARG A 112 -7.35 -31.98 -11.71
C ARG A 112 -8.44 -31.86 -12.77
N PHE A 113 -8.75 -30.65 -13.21
CA PHE A 113 -9.71 -30.42 -14.29
C PHE A 113 -9.08 -30.56 -15.68
N LEU A 114 -7.75 -30.54 -15.80
CA LEU A 114 -7.03 -30.54 -17.09
C LEU A 114 -6.29 -31.85 -17.41
N SER A 115 -6.07 -32.74 -16.42
CA SER A 115 -5.32 -33.98 -16.64
C SER A 115 -6.05 -35.21 -16.09
N THR A 116 -6.14 -36.25 -16.91
CA THR A 116 -6.81 -37.52 -16.58
C THR A 116 -5.76 -38.65 -16.48
N GLY A 117 -4.78 -38.54 -15.59
CA GLY A 117 -3.76 -39.59 -15.45
C GLY A 117 -2.51 -39.22 -14.64
N ALA A 118 -1.57 -40.16 -14.55
CA ALA A 118 -0.24 -40.01 -13.95
C ALA A 118 0.80 -39.49 -14.96
N GLU A 119 0.38 -38.55 -15.80
CA GLU A 119 1.19 -37.97 -16.86
C GLU A 119 1.39 -36.48 -16.64
N ILE A 120 2.58 -36.00 -17.00
CA ILE A 120 2.93 -34.59 -16.95
C ILE A 120 3.27 -34.16 -18.36
N ASN A 121 2.37 -33.40 -18.97
CA ASN A 121 2.69 -32.63 -20.17
C ASN A 121 3.51 -31.39 -19.77
N LEU A 122 4.78 -31.33 -20.18
CA LEU A 122 5.66 -30.18 -19.94
C LEU A 122 5.11 -28.86 -20.49
N PHE A 123 4.21 -28.91 -21.47
CA PHE A 123 3.54 -27.75 -22.07
C PHE A 123 2.06 -27.67 -21.73
N SER A 124 1.66 -28.21 -20.58
CA SER A 124 0.30 -28.08 -20.07
C SER A 124 -0.18 -26.61 -20.14
N PRO A 125 -1.44 -26.35 -20.53
CA PRO A 125 -1.97 -24.98 -20.62
C PRO A 125 -1.78 -24.17 -19.34
N ILE A 126 -1.84 -24.82 -18.16
CA ILE A 126 -1.64 -24.13 -16.88
C ILE A 126 -0.19 -23.66 -16.70
N TYR A 127 0.80 -24.40 -17.19
CA TYR A 127 2.21 -24.04 -17.13
C TYR A 127 2.48 -22.88 -18.09
N LEU A 128 1.98 -22.99 -19.32
CA LEU A 128 2.05 -21.93 -20.32
C LEU A 128 1.38 -20.64 -19.84
N PHE A 129 0.25 -20.73 -19.16
CA PHE A 129 -0.39 -19.58 -18.52
C PHE A 129 0.53 -18.93 -17.49
N ILE A 130 1.16 -19.71 -16.60
CA ILE A 130 2.04 -19.16 -15.57
C ILE A 130 3.25 -18.43 -16.19
N PHE A 131 3.91 -19.06 -17.16
CA PHE A 131 5.07 -18.48 -17.84
C PHE A 131 4.68 -17.28 -18.69
N GLY A 132 3.65 -17.43 -19.53
CA GLY A 132 3.16 -16.39 -20.42
C GLY A 132 2.68 -15.16 -19.65
N TRP A 133 1.94 -15.34 -18.57
CA TRP A 133 1.51 -14.23 -17.72
C TRP A 133 2.68 -13.53 -17.02
N SER A 134 3.70 -14.29 -16.60
CA SER A 134 4.88 -13.71 -15.95
C SER A 134 5.70 -12.89 -16.96
N LEU A 135 5.99 -13.43 -18.14
CA LEU A 135 6.66 -12.71 -19.22
C LEU A 135 5.89 -11.47 -19.65
N PHE A 136 4.57 -11.60 -19.83
CA PHE A 136 3.69 -10.47 -20.18
C PHE A 136 3.78 -9.35 -19.14
N LEU A 137 3.70 -9.69 -17.85
CA LEU A 137 3.80 -8.68 -16.79
C LEU A 137 5.16 -7.98 -16.78
N TYR A 138 6.26 -8.72 -16.96
CA TYR A 138 7.59 -8.11 -16.99
C TYR A 138 7.77 -7.21 -18.21
N ALA A 139 7.35 -7.67 -19.39
CA ALA A 139 7.36 -6.85 -20.60
C ALA A 139 6.51 -5.59 -20.43
N ALA A 140 5.30 -5.71 -19.86
CA ALA A 140 4.43 -4.58 -19.60
C ALA A 140 5.08 -3.56 -18.64
N LEU A 141 5.75 -4.00 -17.57
CA LEU A 141 6.46 -3.12 -16.66
C LEU A 141 7.63 -2.38 -17.34
N ILE A 142 8.41 -3.09 -18.15
CA ILE A 142 9.53 -2.50 -18.91
C ILE A 142 9.01 -1.48 -19.93
N ILE A 143 7.98 -1.82 -20.70
CA ILE A 143 7.37 -0.93 -21.70
C ILE A 143 6.82 0.32 -21.03
N LEU A 144 6.11 0.19 -19.91
CA LEU A 144 5.58 1.34 -19.18
C LEU A 144 6.67 2.26 -18.67
N GLU A 145 7.77 1.70 -18.14
CA GLU A 145 8.90 2.50 -17.68
C GLU A 145 9.57 3.22 -18.85
N LEU A 146 9.77 2.54 -19.97
CA LEU A 146 10.33 3.14 -21.19
C LEU A 146 9.44 4.28 -21.71
N VAL A 147 8.13 4.08 -21.77
CA VAL A 147 7.18 5.12 -22.18
C VAL A 147 7.16 6.28 -21.17
N SER A 148 7.27 5.99 -19.87
CA SER A 148 7.34 7.00 -18.82
C SER A 148 8.57 7.91 -18.97
N ILE A 149 9.73 7.31 -19.28
CA ILE A 149 10.97 8.03 -19.58
C ILE A 149 10.80 8.92 -20.82
N VAL A 150 10.29 8.36 -21.92
CA VAL A 150 10.10 9.09 -23.19
C VAL A 150 9.11 10.24 -23.04
N ARG A 151 7.98 10.02 -22.35
CA ARG A 151 6.92 11.03 -22.17
C ARG A 151 7.18 11.98 -21.00
N ARG A 152 8.30 11.81 -20.27
CA ARG A 152 8.63 12.54 -19.02
C ARG A 152 7.47 12.61 -18.02
N ARG A 153 6.61 11.59 -18.03
CA ARG A 153 5.42 11.51 -17.20
C ARG A 153 5.30 10.08 -16.71
N HIS A 154 5.23 9.90 -15.40
CA HIS A 154 4.92 8.61 -14.83
C HIS A 154 3.56 8.12 -15.31
N ILE A 155 3.57 7.00 -16.03
CA ILE A 155 2.37 6.28 -16.43
C ILE A 155 2.23 5.08 -15.50
N GLU A 156 1.15 5.07 -14.74
CA GLU A 156 0.81 3.97 -13.84
C GLU A 156 -0.06 2.95 -14.57
N PHE A 157 0.06 1.67 -14.22
CA PHE A 157 -0.74 0.61 -14.82
C PHE A 157 -2.24 0.82 -14.49
N PRO A 158 -3.14 0.96 -15.50
CA PRO A 158 -4.53 1.38 -15.27
C PRO A 158 -5.28 0.45 -14.32
N LEU A 159 -5.06 -0.86 -14.45
CA LEU A 159 -5.69 -1.87 -13.59
C LEU A 159 -5.30 -1.70 -12.11
N ARG A 160 -4.07 -1.27 -11.82
CA ARG A 160 -3.64 -0.98 -10.45
C ARG A 160 -4.39 0.23 -9.89
N THR A 161 -4.65 1.23 -10.71
CA THR A 161 -5.38 2.44 -10.29
C THR A 161 -6.86 2.17 -10.02
N THR A 162 -7.51 1.35 -10.84
CA THR A 162 -8.94 1.01 -10.67
C THR A 162 -9.13 0.10 -9.46
N LEU A 163 -8.29 -0.93 -9.30
CA LEU A 163 -8.32 -1.80 -8.13
C LEU A 163 -8.00 -1.04 -6.84
N ALA A 164 -7.05 -0.09 -6.86
CA ALA A 164 -6.75 0.76 -5.70
C ALA A 164 -7.97 1.56 -5.25
N LYS A 165 -8.61 2.27 -6.19
CA LYS A 165 -9.83 3.04 -5.92
C LYS A 165 -10.97 2.16 -5.43
N LEU A 166 -11.16 0.99 -6.04
CA LEU A 166 -12.20 0.04 -5.64
C LEU A 166 -11.94 -0.50 -4.23
N SER A 167 -10.69 -0.85 -3.91
CA SER A 167 -10.30 -1.33 -2.59
C SER A 167 -10.53 -0.25 -1.52
N ASP A 168 -10.20 1.01 -1.81
CA ASP A 168 -10.39 2.10 -0.85
C ASP A 168 -11.88 2.39 -0.59
N GLY A 169 -12.75 2.17 -1.57
CA GLY A 169 -14.21 2.23 -1.40
C GLY A 169 -14.80 1.04 -0.65
N LEU A 170 -14.37 -0.19 -0.97
CA LEU A 170 -14.82 -1.44 -0.34
C LEU A 170 -14.38 -1.53 1.12
N PHE A 171 -13.15 -1.10 1.40
CA PHE A 171 -12.57 -1.10 2.73
C PHE A 171 -12.56 0.29 3.37
N ALA A 172 -13.46 1.17 2.92
CA ALA A 172 -13.76 2.41 3.61
C ALA A 172 -14.22 2.08 5.04
N PRO A 173 -13.90 2.91 6.05
CA PRO A 173 -14.52 2.75 7.36
C PRO A 173 -16.05 2.72 7.22
N LYS A 174 -16.73 1.88 8.00
CA LYS A 174 -18.20 1.91 8.10
C LYS A 174 -18.57 3.18 8.86
N ILE A 175 -18.82 4.26 8.12
CA ILE A 175 -19.20 5.57 8.66
C ILE A 175 -20.73 5.62 8.74
N ILE A 176 -21.26 6.09 9.87
CA ILE A 176 -22.69 6.08 10.25
C ILE A 176 -23.54 6.88 9.25
N THR A 177 -23.00 7.99 8.74
CA THR A 177 -23.68 8.86 7.79
C THR A 177 -23.02 8.79 6.41
N SER A 178 -23.83 8.65 5.36
CA SER A 178 -23.37 8.66 3.97
C SER A 178 -22.59 9.94 3.61
N GLY A 179 -22.97 11.10 4.14
CA GLY A 179 -22.31 12.40 3.90
C GLY A 179 -20.84 12.45 4.37
N ILE A 180 -20.60 12.19 5.66
CA ILE A 180 -19.22 12.14 6.22
C ILE A 180 -18.38 11.07 5.51
N ARG A 181 -19.00 9.94 5.12
CA ARG A 181 -18.30 8.89 4.35
C ARG A 181 -17.78 9.40 3.01
N GLN A 182 -18.63 10.07 2.25
CA GLN A 182 -18.29 10.61 0.94
C GLN A 182 -17.23 11.71 1.06
N ALA A 183 -17.37 12.62 2.03
CA ALA A 183 -16.37 13.65 2.31
C ALA A 183 -15.01 13.04 2.66
N PHE A 184 -14.98 12.03 3.54
CA PHE A 184 -13.76 11.31 3.88
C PHE A 184 -13.14 10.64 2.66
N LEU A 185 -13.91 9.89 1.87
CA LEU A 185 -13.38 9.19 0.70
C LEU A 185 -12.85 10.14 -0.38
N LYS A 186 -13.46 11.33 -0.53
CA LYS A 186 -12.99 12.38 -1.45
C LYS A 186 -11.61 12.90 -1.05
N ILE A 187 -11.34 13.04 0.25
CA ILE A 187 -10.05 13.51 0.78
C ILE A 187 -9.03 12.35 0.80
N TRP A 188 -9.46 11.18 1.27
CA TRP A 188 -8.58 10.07 1.58
C TRP A 188 -8.10 9.31 0.34
N THR A 189 -9.00 9.01 -0.60
CA THR A 189 -8.68 8.16 -1.77
C THR A 189 -7.50 8.71 -2.58
N PRO A 190 -7.45 10.02 -2.95
CA PRO A 190 -6.30 10.57 -3.66
C PRO A 190 -5.02 10.55 -2.82
N THR A 191 -5.13 10.78 -1.51
CA THR A 191 -4.00 10.83 -0.58
C THR A 191 -3.28 9.49 -0.48
N VAL A 192 -4.04 8.39 -0.41
CA VAL A 192 -3.46 7.04 -0.26
C VAL A 192 -3.33 6.26 -1.56
N LEU A 193 -3.83 6.77 -2.69
CA LEU A 193 -3.90 6.04 -3.96
C LEU A 193 -2.59 5.31 -4.29
N ARG A 194 -1.47 6.03 -4.22
CA ARG A 194 -0.15 5.47 -4.53
C ARG A 194 0.25 4.38 -3.53
N LEU A 195 0.00 4.58 -2.25
CA LEU A 195 0.25 3.55 -1.22
C LEU A 195 -0.64 2.31 -1.44
N SER A 196 -1.92 2.51 -1.79
CA SER A 196 -2.88 1.45 -2.10
C SER A 196 -2.44 0.63 -3.32
N GLN A 197 -1.87 1.25 -4.35
CA GLN A 197 -1.32 0.54 -5.51
C GLN A 197 -0.20 -0.44 -5.13
N PHE A 198 0.75 -0.02 -4.27
CA PHE A 198 1.81 -0.93 -3.79
C PHE A 198 1.24 -2.07 -2.95
N ARG A 199 0.24 -1.79 -2.10
CA ARG A 199 -0.44 -2.84 -1.31
C ARG A 199 -1.11 -3.87 -2.21
N ILE A 200 -1.83 -3.43 -3.24
CA ILE A 200 -2.52 -4.32 -4.17
C ILE A 200 -1.54 -5.08 -5.04
N ALA A 201 -0.52 -4.42 -5.60
CA ALA A 201 0.51 -5.08 -6.38
C ALA A 201 1.14 -6.21 -5.55
N ARG A 202 1.53 -5.93 -4.31
CA ARG A 202 2.07 -6.94 -3.40
C ARG A 202 1.11 -8.11 -3.16
N ILE A 203 -0.18 -7.84 -2.91
CA ILE A 203 -1.20 -8.89 -2.73
C ILE A 203 -1.33 -9.74 -3.99
N LEU A 204 -1.37 -9.13 -5.17
CA LEU A 204 -1.46 -9.85 -6.45
C LEU A 204 -0.20 -10.70 -6.72
N HIS A 205 0.98 -10.20 -6.36
CA HIS A 205 2.22 -10.97 -6.45
C HIS A 205 2.19 -12.18 -5.50
N TRP A 206 1.76 -12.01 -4.25
CA TRP A 206 1.57 -13.11 -3.31
C TRP A 206 0.52 -14.12 -3.78
N ALA A 207 -0.62 -13.65 -4.28
CA ALA A 207 -1.69 -14.51 -4.78
C ALA A 207 -1.20 -15.38 -5.93
N PHE A 208 -0.47 -14.80 -6.87
CA PHE A 208 0.11 -15.57 -7.96
C PHE A 208 1.23 -16.50 -7.50
N LEU A 209 2.10 -16.07 -6.57
CA LEU A 209 3.13 -16.94 -6.00
C LEU A 209 2.50 -18.15 -5.31
N ALA A 210 1.41 -17.94 -4.58
CA ALA A 210 0.63 -18.98 -3.95
C ALA A 210 -0.05 -19.89 -4.99
N PHE A 211 -0.59 -19.35 -6.08
CA PHE A 211 -1.09 -20.13 -7.20
C PHE A 211 -0.01 -21.04 -7.80
N THR A 212 1.17 -20.50 -8.12
CA THR A 212 2.31 -21.28 -8.63
C THR A 212 2.77 -22.33 -7.62
N ALA A 213 2.83 -21.99 -6.33
CA ALA A 213 3.15 -22.95 -5.27
C ALA A 213 2.10 -24.07 -5.19
N GLY A 214 0.82 -23.75 -5.35
CA GLY A 214 -0.26 -24.74 -5.42
C GLY A 214 -0.07 -25.72 -6.58
N VAL A 215 0.26 -25.21 -7.77
CA VAL A 215 0.57 -26.05 -8.95
C VAL A 215 1.77 -26.96 -8.67
N ILE A 216 2.87 -26.42 -8.12
CA ILE A 216 4.04 -27.22 -7.74
C ILE A 216 3.67 -28.29 -6.70
N SER A 217 2.92 -27.94 -5.66
CA SER A 217 2.42 -28.92 -4.68
C SER A 217 1.61 -30.02 -5.33
N SER A 218 0.79 -29.68 -6.33
CA SER A 218 -0.03 -30.65 -7.08
C SER A 218 0.83 -31.65 -7.86
N ILE A 219 1.93 -31.17 -8.48
CA ILE A 219 2.93 -32.00 -9.16
C ILE A 219 3.69 -32.86 -8.15
N ILE A 220 4.02 -32.34 -6.96
CA ILE A 220 4.73 -33.14 -5.96
C ILE A 220 3.82 -34.25 -5.44
N VAL A 221 2.57 -33.93 -5.04
CA VAL A 221 1.63 -34.89 -4.46
C VAL A 221 1.27 -36.02 -5.43
N ARG A 222 1.05 -35.71 -6.71
CA ARG A 222 0.79 -36.76 -7.72
C ARG A 222 2.02 -37.66 -7.98
N GLY A 223 3.23 -37.18 -7.65
CA GLY A 223 4.48 -37.91 -7.84
C GLY A 223 4.82 -38.84 -6.69
N LEU A 224 4.17 -38.64 -5.55
CA LEU A 224 4.29 -39.54 -4.41
C LEU A 224 3.51 -40.83 -4.73
N GLY A 225 4.24 -41.85 -5.20
CA GLY A 225 3.72 -43.20 -5.40
C GLY A 225 3.39 -43.60 -6.84
N HIS A 226 3.67 -42.75 -7.84
CA HIS A 226 3.48 -43.08 -9.27
C HIS A 226 4.74 -42.74 -10.08
N ASN A 227 5.09 -43.59 -11.05
CA ASN A 227 6.10 -43.25 -12.05
C ASN A 227 5.49 -42.29 -13.06
N TYR A 228 5.91 -41.04 -13.03
CA TYR A 228 5.43 -40.05 -14.00
C TYR A 228 5.89 -40.37 -15.41
N LEU A 229 4.93 -40.39 -16.33
CA LEU A 229 5.23 -40.20 -17.75
C LEU A 229 5.40 -38.70 -17.98
N ILE A 230 6.64 -38.26 -18.10
CA ILE A 230 6.95 -36.87 -18.45
C ILE A 230 7.18 -36.80 -19.95
N GLY A 231 6.30 -36.08 -20.61
CA GLY A 231 6.35 -35.92 -22.05
C GLY A 231 5.96 -34.52 -22.47
N TRP A 232 5.86 -34.34 -23.77
CA TRP A 232 5.32 -33.13 -24.35
C TRP A 232 4.15 -33.46 -25.24
N ASP A 233 3.18 -32.56 -25.21
CA ASP A 233 2.10 -32.50 -26.18
C ASP A 233 1.79 -31.03 -26.46
N ILE A 234 2.10 -30.60 -27.69
CA ILE A 234 1.85 -29.25 -28.18
C ILE A 234 0.97 -29.37 -29.41
N VAL A 235 -0.24 -28.79 -29.33
CA VAL A 235 -1.17 -28.74 -30.46
C VAL A 235 -0.50 -28.10 -31.66
N GLY A 236 -0.41 -28.83 -32.77
CA GLY A 236 0.15 -28.37 -34.04
C GLY A 236 1.66 -28.61 -34.24
N LEU A 237 2.40 -29.09 -33.24
CA LEU A 237 3.84 -29.38 -33.34
C LEU A 237 4.17 -30.88 -33.37
N HIS A 238 3.16 -31.75 -33.45
CA HIS A 238 3.32 -33.22 -33.43
C HIS A 238 4.23 -33.78 -34.53
N ASN A 239 4.31 -33.10 -35.67
CA ASN A 239 5.09 -33.51 -36.84
C ASN A 239 6.44 -32.79 -36.96
N SER A 240 6.86 -32.02 -35.95
CA SER A 240 8.07 -31.21 -36.00
C SER A 240 8.88 -31.32 -34.70
N PRO A 241 9.46 -32.51 -34.42
CA PRO A 241 10.25 -32.73 -33.21
C PRO A 241 11.50 -31.84 -33.15
N ASP A 242 12.06 -31.42 -34.29
CA ASP A 242 13.16 -30.46 -34.37
C ASP A 242 12.81 -29.13 -33.68
N ASN A 243 11.64 -28.57 -33.99
CA ASN A 243 11.16 -27.34 -33.37
C ASN A 243 10.96 -27.49 -31.86
N VAL A 244 10.49 -28.65 -31.41
CA VAL A 244 10.33 -28.93 -29.97
C VAL A 244 11.69 -29.06 -29.28
N CYS A 245 12.66 -29.67 -29.95
CA CYS A 245 14.03 -29.75 -29.49
C CYS A 245 14.66 -28.36 -29.32
N ASP A 246 14.43 -27.45 -30.27
CA ASP A 246 14.87 -26.05 -30.16
C ASP A 246 14.21 -25.30 -29.00
N ILE A 247 12.92 -25.54 -28.76
CA ILE A 247 12.21 -25.00 -27.59
C ILE A 247 12.84 -25.53 -26.29
N PHE A 248 13.14 -26.82 -26.21
CA PHE A 248 13.82 -27.40 -25.04
C PHE A 248 15.21 -26.80 -24.82
N ASN A 249 16.00 -26.64 -25.89
CA ASN A 249 17.31 -25.99 -25.83
C ASN A 249 17.19 -24.53 -25.35
N THR A 250 16.19 -23.80 -25.83
CA THR A 250 15.96 -22.41 -25.42
C THR A 250 15.55 -22.31 -23.96
N LEU A 251 14.62 -23.16 -23.51
CA LEU A 251 14.06 -23.12 -22.16
C LEU A 251 14.97 -23.72 -21.09
N PHE A 252 15.80 -24.71 -21.43
CA PHE A 252 16.58 -25.47 -20.45
C PHE A 252 18.09 -25.50 -20.74
N GLY A 253 18.55 -25.04 -21.91
CA GLY A 253 19.97 -25.04 -22.30
C GLY A 253 20.85 -24.11 -21.48
N TRP A 254 20.26 -23.10 -20.83
CA TRP A 254 20.98 -22.24 -19.89
C TRP A 254 21.20 -22.87 -18.51
N ILE A 255 20.58 -24.03 -18.21
CA ILE A 255 20.75 -24.71 -16.93
C ILE A 255 22.16 -25.32 -16.86
N PRO A 256 22.98 -24.95 -15.85
CA PRO A 256 24.37 -25.41 -15.76
C PRO A 256 24.49 -26.94 -15.70
N ALA A 257 25.43 -27.49 -16.47
CA ALA A 257 25.75 -28.93 -16.46
C ALA A 257 26.25 -29.42 -15.08
N ALA A 258 26.78 -28.52 -14.25
CA ALA A 258 27.23 -28.81 -12.88
C ALA A 258 26.12 -29.39 -11.96
N LEU A 259 24.84 -29.22 -12.32
CA LEU A 259 23.71 -29.79 -11.58
C LEU A 259 23.48 -31.28 -11.87
N ASN A 260 24.26 -31.88 -12.78
CA ASN A 260 24.25 -33.31 -13.11
C ASN A 260 22.86 -33.89 -13.43
N LEU A 261 22.02 -33.11 -14.12
CA LEU A 261 20.64 -33.47 -14.49
C LEU A 261 20.56 -34.28 -15.81
N GLY A 262 21.67 -34.85 -16.26
CA GLY A 262 21.79 -35.50 -17.58
C GLY A 262 21.88 -34.51 -18.76
N PRO A 263 22.26 -34.97 -19.96
CA PRO A 263 22.26 -34.15 -21.17
C PRO A 263 20.83 -33.77 -21.58
N LEU A 264 20.70 -32.67 -22.34
CA LEU A 264 19.43 -32.38 -23.02
C LEU A 264 19.17 -33.43 -24.11
N PRO A 265 17.89 -33.79 -24.34
CA PRO A 265 17.54 -34.80 -25.33
C PRO A 265 17.90 -34.33 -26.74
N ASP A 266 18.33 -35.26 -27.58
CA ASP A 266 18.43 -35.03 -29.02
C ASP A 266 17.04 -35.12 -29.68
N VAL A 267 16.95 -34.77 -30.97
CA VAL A 267 15.68 -34.76 -31.72
C VAL A 267 14.96 -36.12 -31.65
N ASN A 268 15.72 -37.23 -31.72
CA ASN A 268 15.15 -38.58 -31.66
C ASN A 268 14.54 -38.87 -30.29
N THR A 269 15.24 -38.50 -29.21
CA THR A 269 14.73 -38.63 -27.85
C THR A 269 13.52 -37.74 -27.65
N VAL A 270 13.54 -36.49 -28.13
CA VAL A 270 12.36 -35.60 -28.09
C VAL A 270 11.18 -36.23 -28.84
N ALA A 271 11.39 -36.81 -30.02
CA ALA A 271 10.34 -37.49 -30.75
C ALA A 271 9.77 -38.71 -30.00
N ALA A 272 10.57 -39.39 -29.18
CA ALA A 272 10.13 -40.49 -28.32
C ALA A 272 9.39 -40.02 -27.06
N MET A 273 9.68 -38.80 -26.58
CA MET A 273 9.04 -38.17 -25.42
C MET A 273 7.62 -37.64 -25.69
N ARG A 274 7.09 -37.82 -26.91
CA ARG A 274 5.72 -37.37 -27.22
C ARG A 274 4.71 -38.17 -26.40
N LEU A 275 3.74 -37.48 -25.80
CA LEU A 275 2.94 -38.09 -24.72
C LEU A 275 2.09 -39.28 -25.19
N ASP A 276 1.54 -39.22 -26.40
CA ASP A 276 0.83 -40.33 -27.06
C ASP A 276 1.72 -41.58 -27.22
N ARG A 277 2.97 -41.40 -27.65
CA ARG A 277 3.95 -42.49 -27.81
C ARG A 277 4.39 -43.06 -26.46
N LEU A 278 4.53 -42.21 -25.45
CA LEU A 278 4.85 -42.65 -24.09
C LEU A 278 3.69 -43.44 -23.48
N GLN A 279 2.44 -43.03 -23.72
CA GLN A 279 1.25 -43.80 -23.33
C GLN A 279 1.23 -45.16 -24.02
N ASP A 280 1.44 -45.21 -25.34
CA ASP A 280 1.51 -46.46 -26.11
C ASP A 280 2.62 -47.37 -25.57
N ALA A 281 3.83 -46.85 -25.32
CA ALA A 281 4.94 -47.61 -24.76
C ALA A 281 4.65 -48.11 -23.33
N ALA A 282 3.94 -47.33 -22.52
CA ALA A 282 3.57 -47.68 -21.16
C ALA A 282 2.57 -48.84 -21.10
N THR A 283 1.76 -49.07 -22.14
CA THR A 283 0.90 -50.26 -22.24
C THR A 283 1.71 -51.56 -22.33
N THR A 284 2.92 -51.48 -22.88
CA THR A 284 3.81 -52.64 -23.08
C THR A 284 4.79 -52.80 -21.91
N SER A 285 5.43 -51.70 -21.48
CA SER A 285 6.33 -51.69 -20.31
C SER A 285 6.47 -50.29 -19.71
N ALA A 286 5.95 -50.12 -18.50
CA ALA A 286 6.06 -48.88 -17.74
C ALA A 286 7.52 -48.46 -17.45
N ALA A 287 8.42 -49.44 -17.28
CA ALA A 287 9.84 -49.17 -17.04
C ALA A 287 10.56 -48.68 -18.30
N ALA A 288 10.22 -49.22 -19.47
CA ALA A 288 10.76 -48.76 -20.74
C ALA A 288 10.26 -47.35 -21.10
N ALA A 289 8.98 -47.06 -20.86
CA ALA A 289 8.41 -45.73 -21.05
C ALA A 289 9.09 -44.67 -20.16
N ALA A 290 9.33 -45.00 -18.89
CA ALA A 290 10.02 -44.11 -17.94
C ALA A 290 11.51 -43.88 -18.26
N ALA A 291 12.15 -44.77 -19.04
CA ALA A 291 13.54 -44.62 -19.44
C ALA A 291 13.77 -43.52 -20.49
N PHE A 292 12.76 -43.20 -21.30
CA PHE A 292 12.84 -42.13 -22.32
C PHE A 292 12.86 -40.73 -21.72
N ALA A 293 12.22 -40.54 -20.56
CA ALA A 293 12.17 -39.27 -19.86
C ALA A 293 12.16 -39.47 -18.34
N PRO A 294 13.32 -39.72 -17.72
CA PRO A 294 13.39 -39.92 -16.28
C PRO A 294 12.84 -38.69 -15.54
N ALA A 295 11.88 -38.89 -14.64
CA ALA A 295 11.34 -37.79 -13.86
C ALA A 295 12.39 -37.04 -13.04
N ALA A 296 13.42 -37.78 -12.62
CA ALA A 296 14.58 -37.26 -11.91
C ALA A 296 15.39 -36.23 -12.72
N SER A 297 15.39 -36.27 -14.05
CA SER A 297 16.10 -35.30 -14.89
C SER A 297 15.24 -34.09 -15.26
N TRP A 298 13.92 -34.26 -15.38
CA TRP A 298 13.03 -33.22 -15.91
C TRP A 298 12.33 -32.38 -14.84
N LEU A 299 11.90 -32.96 -13.73
CA LEU A 299 11.24 -32.19 -12.66
C LEU A 299 12.16 -31.10 -12.07
N PRO A 300 13.45 -31.37 -11.78
CA PRO A 300 14.34 -30.31 -11.33
C PRO A 300 14.51 -29.19 -12.37
N ARG A 301 14.58 -29.52 -13.66
CA ARG A 301 14.67 -28.50 -14.74
C ARG A 301 13.44 -27.61 -14.77
N LEU A 302 12.25 -28.20 -14.66
CA LEU A 302 11.00 -27.47 -14.58
C LEU A 302 10.96 -26.56 -13.34
N PHE A 303 11.35 -27.07 -12.17
CA PHE A 303 11.37 -26.28 -10.93
C PHE A 303 12.42 -25.16 -10.96
N ILE A 304 13.58 -25.39 -11.56
CA ILE A 304 14.59 -24.34 -11.79
C ILE A 304 14.02 -23.24 -12.70
N LEU A 305 13.36 -23.61 -13.78
CA LEU A 305 12.71 -22.66 -14.69
C LEU A 305 11.63 -21.84 -13.97
N TYR A 306 10.75 -22.48 -13.18
CA TYR A 306 9.80 -21.78 -12.31
C TYR A 306 10.49 -20.86 -11.30
N GLY A 307 11.56 -21.35 -10.68
CA GLY A 307 12.37 -20.58 -9.73
C GLY A 307 12.87 -19.28 -10.34
N VAL A 308 13.54 -19.38 -11.49
CA VAL A 308 14.20 -18.24 -12.16
C VAL A 308 13.21 -17.30 -12.85
N VAL A 309 12.21 -17.83 -13.56
CA VAL A 309 11.29 -17.01 -14.36
C VAL A 309 10.15 -16.45 -13.51
N VAL A 310 9.72 -17.17 -12.48
CA VAL A 310 8.48 -16.85 -11.76
C VAL A 310 8.76 -16.49 -10.31
N LEU A 311 9.35 -17.40 -9.53
CA LEU A 311 9.45 -17.23 -8.08
C LEU A 311 10.40 -16.09 -7.71
N ILE A 312 11.64 -16.10 -8.20
CA ILE A 312 12.66 -15.10 -7.87
C ILE A 312 12.21 -13.68 -8.27
N PRO A 313 11.81 -13.40 -9.53
CA PRO A 313 11.43 -12.04 -9.91
C PRO A 313 10.20 -11.55 -9.12
N ARG A 314 9.25 -12.43 -8.81
CA ARG A 314 8.08 -12.05 -7.99
C ARG A 314 8.44 -11.77 -6.55
N LEU A 315 9.34 -12.54 -5.95
CA LEU A 315 9.85 -12.26 -4.60
C LEU A 315 10.56 -10.91 -4.55
N LEU A 316 11.35 -10.58 -5.58
CA LEU A 316 11.97 -9.26 -5.72
C LEU A 316 10.94 -8.14 -5.85
N LEU A 317 9.87 -8.33 -6.64
CA LEU A 317 8.76 -7.37 -6.76
C LEU A 317 7.99 -7.21 -5.43
N ILE A 318 7.76 -8.30 -4.69
CA ILE A 318 7.14 -8.26 -3.36
C ILE A 318 8.01 -7.48 -2.38
N LEU A 319 9.32 -7.67 -2.42
CA LEU A 319 10.27 -6.94 -1.58
C LEU A 319 10.26 -5.45 -1.94
N TRP A 320 10.35 -5.13 -3.23
CA TRP A 320 10.23 -3.76 -3.75
C TRP A 320 8.95 -3.09 -3.27
N ASP A 321 7.82 -3.77 -3.39
CA ASP A 321 6.54 -3.24 -2.95
C ASP A 321 6.48 -3.07 -1.43
N THR A 322 7.09 -3.98 -0.66
CA THR A 322 7.14 -3.91 0.80
C THR A 322 7.96 -2.72 1.28
N ILE A 323 9.15 -2.52 0.72
CA ILE A 323 9.99 -1.34 0.98
C ILE A 323 9.22 -0.08 0.57
N GLY A 324 8.58 -0.11 -0.60
CA GLY A 324 7.76 0.97 -1.11
C GLY A 324 6.57 1.34 -0.22
N ILE A 325 5.94 0.35 0.42
CA ILE A 325 4.87 0.56 1.39
C ILE A 325 5.43 1.21 2.64
N GLN A 326 6.54 0.71 3.19
CA GLN A 326 7.12 1.24 4.41
C GLN A 326 7.44 2.72 4.27
N ILE A 327 8.25 3.07 3.25
CA ILE A 327 8.68 4.45 3.00
C ILE A 327 7.50 5.41 2.82
N ARG A 328 6.47 5.00 2.07
CA ARG A 328 5.32 5.86 1.77
C ARG A 328 4.31 5.92 2.90
N SER A 329 4.22 4.88 3.73
CA SER A 329 3.35 4.87 4.89
C SER A 329 3.76 5.89 5.96
N GLU A 330 5.04 6.25 6.01
CA GLU A 330 5.57 7.25 6.96
C GLU A 330 5.44 8.69 6.44
N ARG A 331 5.30 8.87 5.12
CA ARG A 331 5.41 10.18 4.45
C ARG A 331 4.29 10.41 3.44
N LEU A 332 3.04 10.23 3.86
CA LEU A 332 1.90 10.48 2.98
C LEU A 332 1.74 11.98 2.71
N PRO A 333 1.63 12.39 1.43
CA PRO A 333 1.49 13.79 1.07
C PRO A 333 0.06 14.27 1.34
N PHE A 334 -0.09 15.30 2.16
CA PHE A 334 -1.33 16.00 2.38
C PHE A 334 -1.27 17.37 1.72
N GLU A 335 -2.24 17.69 0.87
CA GLU A 335 -2.28 19.00 0.21
C GLU A 335 -2.74 20.08 1.19
N MET A 336 -1.95 21.16 1.26
CA MET A 336 -2.31 22.36 2.03
C MET A 336 -3.34 23.14 1.24
N ASP A 337 -4.61 22.91 1.56
CA ASP A 337 -5.73 23.62 0.98
C ASP A 337 -6.27 24.72 1.91
N GLY A 338 -7.29 25.44 1.44
CA GLY A 338 -7.87 26.58 2.16
C GLY A 338 -8.30 26.25 3.60
N TYR A 339 -8.72 25.02 3.86
CA TYR A 339 -9.10 24.56 5.19
C TYR A 339 -7.93 24.61 6.19
N PHE A 340 -6.75 24.06 5.84
CA PHE A 340 -5.60 24.12 6.75
C PHE A 340 -4.99 25.52 6.82
N ALA A 341 -5.01 26.25 5.71
CA ALA A 341 -4.58 27.65 5.70
C ALA A 341 -5.42 28.49 6.67
N ASP A 342 -6.73 28.27 6.72
CA ASP A 342 -7.64 28.99 7.61
C ASP A 342 -7.44 28.62 9.10
N ILE A 343 -7.14 27.35 9.39
CA ILE A 343 -6.77 26.92 10.75
C ILE A 343 -5.50 27.64 11.22
N LEU A 344 -4.45 27.68 10.40
CA LEU A 344 -3.19 28.34 10.75
C LEU A 344 -3.37 29.86 10.88
N ARG A 345 -4.16 30.48 9.99
CA ARG A 345 -4.49 31.90 10.06
C ARG A 345 -5.26 32.26 11.33
N THR A 346 -6.23 31.42 11.70
CA THR A 346 -7.02 31.60 12.94
C THR A 346 -6.13 31.45 14.18
N ALA A 347 -5.20 30.49 14.16
CA ALA A 347 -4.21 30.32 15.21
C ALA A 347 -3.28 31.55 15.35
N GLU A 348 -2.76 32.05 14.23
CA GLU A 348 -1.95 33.27 14.19
C GLU A 348 -2.71 34.50 14.72
N ALA A 349 -3.97 34.66 14.32
CA ALA A 349 -4.84 35.73 14.80
C ALA A 349 -5.12 35.62 16.31
N ALA A 350 -5.32 34.40 16.83
CA ALA A 350 -5.54 34.17 18.25
C ALA A 350 -4.32 34.57 19.10
N VAL A 351 -3.09 34.25 18.65
CA VAL A 351 -1.86 34.67 19.34
C VAL A 351 -1.66 36.18 19.25
N ALA A 352 -1.89 36.78 18.08
CA ALA A 352 -1.77 38.22 17.91
C ALA A 352 -2.77 39.00 18.78
N GLY A 353 -4.02 38.54 18.85
CA GLY A 353 -5.06 39.13 19.71
C GLY A 353 -4.72 39.00 21.20
N ALA A 354 -4.19 37.84 21.63
CA ALA A 354 -3.74 37.65 23.01
C ALA A 354 -2.57 38.59 23.37
N ALA A 355 -1.60 38.77 22.47
CA ALA A 355 -0.49 39.69 22.66
C ALA A 355 -0.93 41.16 22.70
N ALA A 356 -1.91 41.55 21.88
CA ALA A 356 -2.48 42.89 21.91
C ALA A 356 -3.24 43.15 23.22
N ALA A 357 -3.99 42.17 23.71
CA ALA A 357 -4.71 42.27 24.99
C ALA A 357 -3.77 42.38 26.20
N THR A 358 -2.66 41.62 26.21
CA THR A 358 -1.65 41.74 27.27
C THR A 358 -0.91 43.08 27.20
N ALA A 359 -0.61 43.59 26.00
CA ALA A 359 0.00 44.92 25.84
C ALA A 359 -0.94 46.04 26.35
N ALA A 360 -2.22 45.99 25.98
CA ALA A 360 -3.22 46.95 26.46
C ALA A 360 -3.40 46.88 27.99
N ALA A 361 -3.39 45.68 28.59
CA ALA A 361 -3.46 45.53 30.05
C ALA A 361 -2.19 46.04 30.76
N ALA A 362 -1.02 45.95 30.13
CA ALA A 362 0.21 46.52 30.69
C ALA A 362 0.21 48.05 30.63
N GLU A 363 -0.34 48.63 29.55
CA GLU A 363 -0.49 50.07 29.39
C GLU A 363 -1.46 50.67 30.42
N THR A 364 -2.60 50.04 30.67
CA THR A 364 -3.55 50.50 31.71
C THR A 364 -2.97 50.41 33.12
N VAL A 365 -2.17 49.37 33.42
CA VAL A 365 -1.47 49.26 34.72
C VAL A 365 -0.38 50.33 34.85
N HIS A 366 0.36 50.62 33.78
CA HIS A 366 1.36 51.69 33.79
C HIS A 366 0.73 53.08 33.95
N GLU A 367 -0.40 53.33 33.30
CA GLU A 367 -1.12 54.60 33.41
C GLU A 367 -1.75 54.80 34.80
N ALA A 368 -2.32 53.74 35.39
CA ALA A 368 -2.79 53.76 36.78
C ALA A 368 -1.64 54.02 37.77
N ALA A 369 -0.49 53.36 37.61
CA ALA A 369 0.68 53.59 38.45
C ALA A 369 1.26 55.02 38.29
N ALA A 370 1.19 55.60 37.09
CA ALA A 370 1.62 56.98 36.85
C ALA A 370 0.66 58.01 37.47
N SER A 371 -0.64 57.73 37.53
CA SER A 371 -1.63 58.55 38.24
C SER A 371 -1.40 58.54 39.75
N ASP A 372 -1.22 57.36 40.36
CA ASP A 372 -0.99 57.23 41.81
C ASP A 372 0.28 57.97 42.27
N VAL A 373 1.34 57.99 41.43
CA VAL A 373 2.56 58.76 41.71
C VAL A 373 2.31 60.26 41.61
N LYS A 374 1.41 60.71 40.73
CA LYS A 374 1.07 62.12 40.57
C LYS A 374 0.21 62.61 41.74
N ASP A 375 -0.77 61.82 42.16
CA ASP A 375 -1.60 62.11 43.34
C ASP A 375 -0.77 62.09 44.64
N ALA A 376 0.22 61.21 44.77
CA ALA A 376 1.16 61.21 45.89
C ALA A 376 2.09 62.44 45.93
N VAL A 377 2.34 63.09 44.79
CA VAL A 377 3.14 64.33 44.71
C VAL A 377 2.30 65.57 44.99
N GLU A 378 0.98 65.53 44.73
CA GLU A 378 0.07 66.65 44.96
C GLU A 378 -0.46 66.73 46.42
N VAL A 379 -0.38 65.63 47.21
CA VAL A 379 -0.77 65.57 48.63
C VAL A 379 0.41 65.83 49.58
N LYS A 380 1.11 66.96 49.40
CA LYS A 380 1.98 67.53 50.44
C LYS A 380 1.43 68.90 50.87
N PRO A 381 0.64 68.98 51.96
CA PRO A 381 0.10 70.24 52.42
C PRO A 381 1.12 70.97 53.30
N ASP A 382 1.26 72.26 53.04
CA ASP A 382 1.79 73.26 53.96
C ASP A 382 0.96 73.27 55.25
N GLU A 383 1.51 72.81 56.37
CA GLU A 383 1.10 73.25 57.71
C GLU A 383 2.14 72.85 58.76
N GLU A 384 2.96 73.82 59.19
CA GLU A 384 3.29 74.14 60.59
C GLU A 384 4.64 74.86 60.67
N SER A 385 4.57 76.19 60.81
CA SER A 385 5.61 76.96 61.52
C SER A 385 5.05 78.33 61.88
N GLY A 386 4.63 78.49 63.14
CA GLY A 386 4.34 79.83 63.64
C GLY A 386 3.66 79.90 65.00
N LYS A 387 4.29 79.39 66.07
CA LYS A 387 4.10 79.88 67.45
C LYS A 387 5.17 79.32 68.39
N GLN A 388 6.11 80.17 68.83
CA GLN A 388 6.72 80.07 70.15
C GLN A 388 7.01 81.49 70.68
N SER A 389 6.53 81.72 71.90
CA SER A 389 6.95 82.76 72.85
C SER A 389 7.75 82.10 73.95
#